data_AF-A0A8J8HQ47-F1
#
_entry.id   AF-A0A8J8HQ47-F1
#
_cell.length_a   1.000
_cell.length_b   1.000
_cell.length_c   1.000
_cell.angle_alpha   90.00
_cell.angle_beta   90.00
_cell.angle_gamma   90.00
#
_symmetry.space_group_name_H-M   'P 1'
#
loop_
_entity.id
_entity.type
_entity.pdbx_description
1 polymer ?
#
loop_
_entity_poly.entity_id
_entity_poly.type
_entity_poly.pdbx_seq_one_letter_code
_entity_poly.pdbx_strand_id
1 'polypeptide(L)'
;MSLPKSKPRPKPGDLQARLRSAYPDARCALDHADPFQLVVATILSAQCTDARVNLTTPALFARFPDAASLAGARLEELEGLIRSTGFYHNKARNLIGLGQALMARHGGVVPSDPAALGALPGVGQKTANVVLANAFGVPALAVDTHIFRVARRLGLSRATTPEKVEADLCRRFPREDWIELHHQLIFHGRRVCDARRPDCGACTLLDLCPTGLGKAKDPHLGVKLQASVPGLPASAISPPTSSASGSLRIVSLVPSVTELLVQWGLAAQLVGRTRYCIEPRWIRNSVPTVGGTKDPDLRRIRDLAPDLVILERDENPKEVAEALTALGLPWLALEIRSVKDCAAALRQLGARLGVPEAAELRATALETALKGRRRKGPRTLALVWKEPWMSAGPDTYIGDLLRQGNLTPIGPDRYPVLTEEDLQDLAPRLILLPSEPYRFNRRHQTELQKRFPSAEVRLVDGRALTWYLSRTEAGLELARSL
;
A
#
# COMPACT_ATOMS: atom_id res chain seq x y z
N MET A 1 -12.56 -28.93 -40.46
CA MET A 1 -12.27 -28.57 -39.05
C MET A 1 -12.50 -27.08 -38.88
N SER A 2 -13.65 -26.70 -38.32
CA SER A 2 -14.02 -25.30 -38.12
C SER A 2 -13.18 -24.67 -37.01
N LEU A 3 -12.58 -23.52 -37.30
CA LEU A 3 -11.83 -22.70 -36.34
C LEU A 3 -12.72 -22.37 -35.11
N PRO A 4 -12.18 -22.39 -33.88
CA PRO A 4 -12.97 -22.12 -32.69
C PRO A 4 -13.48 -20.67 -32.69
N LYS A 5 -14.81 -20.53 -32.61
CA LYS A 5 -15.56 -19.28 -32.44
C LYS A 5 -14.95 -18.42 -31.32
N SER A 6 -14.71 -17.14 -31.59
CA SER A 6 -14.12 -16.18 -30.65
C SER A 6 -14.95 -16.08 -29.36
N LYS A 7 -14.39 -16.52 -28.23
CA LYS A 7 -15.01 -16.54 -26.89
C LYS A 7 -15.09 -15.13 -26.24
N PRO A 8 -16.03 -14.90 -25.30
CA PRO A 8 -16.71 -13.62 -25.13
C PRO A 8 -15.87 -12.58 -24.37
N ARG A 9 -15.86 -11.35 -24.89
CA ARG A 9 -15.40 -10.16 -24.16
C ARG A 9 -16.50 -9.74 -23.18
N PRO A 10 -16.18 -9.19 -22.00
CA PRO A 10 -17.21 -8.74 -21.07
C PRO A 10 -18.08 -7.67 -21.73
N LYS A 11 -19.40 -7.78 -21.56
CA LYS A 11 -20.34 -6.75 -21.98
C LYS A 11 -20.06 -5.49 -21.15
N PRO A 12 -19.96 -4.29 -21.78
CA PRO A 12 -19.66 -3.05 -21.08
C PRO A 12 -20.59 -2.77 -19.89
N GLY A 13 -21.91 -2.96 -20.06
CA GLY A 13 -22.90 -2.76 -19.01
C GLY A 13 -22.70 -3.67 -17.78
N ASP A 14 -22.48 -4.97 -17.99
CA ASP A 14 -22.26 -5.93 -16.90
C ASP A 14 -20.98 -5.62 -16.11
N LEU A 15 -19.91 -5.26 -16.83
CA LEU A 15 -18.64 -4.85 -16.21
C LEU A 15 -18.83 -3.57 -15.39
N GLN A 16 -19.51 -2.58 -15.95
CA GLN A 16 -19.73 -1.30 -15.28
C GLN A 16 -20.61 -1.46 -14.03
N ALA A 17 -21.67 -2.26 -14.09
CA ALA A 17 -22.50 -2.55 -12.91
C ALA A 17 -21.69 -3.17 -11.76
N ARG A 18 -20.77 -4.10 -12.06
CA ARG A 18 -19.89 -4.69 -11.04
C ARG A 18 -18.85 -3.71 -10.51
N LEU A 19 -18.30 -2.85 -11.37
CA LEU A 19 -17.39 -1.79 -10.95
C LEU A 19 -18.09 -0.77 -10.05
N ARG A 20 -19.35 -0.39 -10.34
CA ARG A 20 -20.19 0.45 -9.49
C ARG A 20 -20.40 -0.16 -8.11
N SER A 21 -20.76 -1.44 -8.06
CA SER A 21 -20.96 -2.15 -6.80
C SER A 21 -19.66 -2.31 -6.00
N ALA A 22 -18.54 -2.57 -6.67
CA ALA A 22 -17.25 -2.78 -6.01
C ALA A 22 -16.57 -1.47 -5.56
N TYR A 23 -16.83 -0.36 -6.26
CA TYR A 23 -16.19 0.93 -6.02
C TYR A 23 -17.20 2.10 -6.09
N PRO A 24 -18.23 2.12 -5.22
CA PRO A 24 -19.20 3.22 -5.18
C PRO A 24 -18.57 4.55 -4.75
N ASP A 25 -17.39 4.50 -4.11
CA ASP A 25 -16.63 5.63 -3.62
C ASP A 25 -15.54 6.13 -4.59
N ALA A 26 -15.45 5.54 -5.80
CA ALA A 26 -14.40 5.83 -6.76
C ALA A 26 -14.44 7.29 -7.22
N ARG A 27 -13.41 8.05 -6.85
CA ARG A 27 -13.25 9.46 -7.17
C ARG A 27 -11.78 9.84 -7.29
N CYS A 28 -11.51 11.07 -7.70
CA CYS A 28 -10.16 11.61 -7.70
C CYS A 28 -9.55 11.50 -6.29
N ALA A 29 -8.34 10.96 -6.22
CA ALA A 29 -7.64 10.74 -4.94
C ALA A 29 -6.86 11.98 -4.47
N LEU A 30 -6.79 13.03 -5.28
CA LEU A 30 -6.16 14.29 -4.91
C LEU A 30 -7.17 15.16 -4.16
N ASP A 31 -6.82 15.60 -2.96
CA ASP A 31 -7.68 16.46 -2.13
C ASP A 31 -7.65 17.90 -2.67
N HIS A 32 -8.83 18.45 -2.99
CA HIS A 32 -9.00 19.80 -3.55
C HIS A 32 -10.40 20.35 -3.23
N ALA A 33 -10.51 21.66 -3.06
CA ALA A 33 -11.78 22.36 -2.85
C ALA A 33 -12.35 22.97 -4.15
N ASP A 34 -11.50 23.26 -5.13
CA ASP A 34 -11.85 24.02 -6.33
C ASP A 34 -10.94 23.62 -7.53
N PRO A 35 -11.25 24.11 -8.76
CA PRO A 35 -10.43 23.82 -9.95
C PRO A 35 -8.97 24.29 -9.86
N PHE A 36 -8.69 25.38 -9.14
CA PHE A 36 -7.34 25.90 -8.96
C PHE A 36 -6.48 24.95 -8.12
N GLN A 37 -7.01 24.52 -6.98
CA GLN A 37 -6.36 23.52 -6.14
C GLN A 37 -6.14 22.21 -6.91
N LEU A 38 -7.12 21.77 -7.69
CA LEU A 38 -6.99 20.54 -8.46
C LEU A 38 -5.90 20.62 -9.53
N VAL A 39 -5.80 21.72 -10.30
CA VAL A 39 -4.73 21.84 -11.31
C VAL A 39 -3.34 21.87 -10.66
N VAL A 40 -3.19 22.58 -9.53
CA VAL A 40 -1.94 22.62 -8.76
C VAL A 40 -1.58 21.23 -8.23
N ALA A 41 -2.53 20.54 -7.57
CA ALA A 41 -2.33 19.20 -7.04
C ALA A 41 -1.99 18.19 -8.16
N THR A 42 -2.62 18.31 -9.32
CA THR A 42 -2.36 17.42 -10.46
C THR A 42 -0.96 17.65 -11.04
N ILE A 43 -0.46 18.89 -11.12
CA ILE A 43 0.94 19.19 -11.49
C ILE A 43 1.91 18.57 -10.48
N LEU A 44 1.61 18.68 -9.18
CA LEU A 44 2.44 18.05 -8.14
C LEU A 44 2.44 16.53 -8.20
N SER A 45 1.33 15.91 -8.63
CA SER A 45 1.19 14.46 -8.76
C SER A 45 2.10 13.83 -9.82
N ALA A 46 2.67 14.63 -10.73
CA ALA A 46 3.59 14.13 -11.74
C ALA A 46 4.80 13.44 -11.06
N GLN A 47 4.90 12.12 -11.26
CA GLN A 47 5.90 11.25 -10.62
C GLN A 47 5.91 11.34 -9.08
N CYS A 48 4.77 11.64 -8.48
CA CYS A 48 4.54 11.66 -7.05
C CYS A 48 3.31 10.82 -6.71
N THR A 49 3.22 10.34 -5.48
CA THR A 49 2.02 9.62 -5.02
C THR A 49 0.97 10.60 -4.53
N ASP A 50 -0.31 10.35 -4.83
CA ASP A 50 -1.43 11.18 -4.36
C ASP A 50 -1.36 11.44 -2.84
N ALA A 51 -1.03 10.42 -2.05
CA ALA A 51 -0.88 10.57 -0.59
C ALA A 51 0.19 11.60 -0.19
N ARG A 52 1.31 11.67 -0.91
CA ARG A 52 2.36 12.67 -0.66
C ARG A 52 1.92 14.06 -1.08
N VAL A 53 1.19 14.17 -2.20
CA VAL A 53 0.61 15.43 -2.65
C VAL A 53 -0.37 15.95 -1.59
N ASN A 54 -1.28 15.10 -1.12
CA ASN A 54 -2.29 15.46 -0.10
C ASN A 54 -1.69 15.81 1.26
N LEU A 55 -0.49 15.30 1.60
CA LEU A 55 0.26 15.75 2.78
C LEU A 55 0.92 17.12 2.59
N THR A 56 1.15 17.53 1.34
CA THR A 56 1.86 18.77 0.98
C THR A 56 0.90 19.93 0.71
N THR A 57 -0.21 19.65 0.04
CA THR A 57 -1.16 20.67 -0.43
C THR A 57 -1.83 21.51 0.67
N PRO A 58 -2.09 21.03 1.90
CA PRO A 58 -2.71 21.86 2.93
C PRO A 58 -1.88 23.10 3.29
N ALA A 59 -0.57 22.93 3.51
CA ALA A 59 0.33 24.06 3.80
C ALA A 59 0.54 24.95 2.56
N LEU A 60 0.59 24.35 1.37
CA LEU A 60 0.70 25.08 0.12
C LEU A 60 -0.51 25.99 -0.13
N PHE A 61 -1.73 25.47 0.02
CA PHE A 61 -2.96 26.21 -0.22
C PHE A 61 -3.30 27.21 0.88
N ALA A 62 -2.85 26.96 2.12
CA ALA A 62 -2.89 27.99 3.16
C ALA A 62 -2.01 29.20 2.81
N ARG A 63 -0.86 28.96 2.16
CA ARG A 63 0.09 30.02 1.79
C ARG A 63 -0.23 30.71 0.46
N PHE A 64 -0.69 29.93 -0.52
CA PHE A 64 -1.02 30.35 -1.87
C PHE A 64 -2.43 29.86 -2.23
N PRO A 65 -3.48 30.50 -1.68
CA PRO A 65 -4.87 30.05 -1.86
C PRO A 65 -5.41 30.26 -3.28
N ASP A 66 -4.78 31.11 -4.10
CA ASP A 66 -5.28 31.52 -5.41
C ASP A 66 -4.17 31.75 -6.44
N ALA A 67 -4.57 31.98 -7.70
CA ALA A 67 -3.63 32.21 -8.80
C ALA A 67 -2.76 33.46 -8.59
N ALA A 68 -3.29 34.51 -7.97
CA ALA A 68 -2.58 35.77 -7.75
C ALA A 68 -1.42 35.61 -6.76
N SER A 69 -1.68 34.98 -5.62
CA SER A 69 -0.68 34.67 -4.60
C SER A 69 0.38 33.71 -5.12
N LEU A 70 0.00 32.72 -5.93
CA LEU A 70 0.95 31.79 -6.55
C LEU A 70 1.82 32.46 -7.65
N ALA A 71 1.25 33.41 -8.41
CA ALA A 71 1.97 34.15 -9.45
C ALA A 71 3.11 35.02 -8.89
N GLY A 72 2.92 35.56 -7.68
CA GLY A 72 3.89 36.36 -6.95
C GLY A 72 4.76 35.58 -5.95
N ALA A 73 4.68 34.25 -5.94
CA ALA A 73 5.43 33.43 -5.00
C ALA A 73 6.94 33.55 -5.22
N ARG A 74 7.70 33.68 -4.14
CA ARG A 74 9.17 33.56 -4.20
C ARG A 74 9.54 32.11 -4.48
N LEU A 75 10.45 31.90 -5.44
CA LEU A 75 10.79 30.58 -5.92
C LEU A 75 11.28 29.67 -4.79
N GLU A 76 12.20 30.16 -3.95
CA GLU A 76 12.82 29.40 -2.86
C GLU A 76 11.80 28.97 -1.78
N GLU A 77 10.81 29.83 -1.52
CA GLU A 77 9.73 29.56 -0.57
C GLU A 77 8.80 28.46 -1.08
N LEU A 78 8.38 28.56 -2.35
CA LEU A 78 7.56 27.55 -2.99
C LEU A 78 8.29 26.20 -3.10
N GLU A 79 9.58 26.22 -3.46
CA GLU A 79 10.43 25.04 -3.50
C GLU A 79 10.54 24.36 -2.13
N GLY A 80 10.67 25.13 -1.05
CA GLY A 80 10.68 24.61 0.33
C GLY A 80 9.40 23.85 0.67
N LEU A 81 8.23 24.42 0.33
CA LEU A 81 6.93 23.81 0.59
C LEU A 81 6.71 22.51 -0.20
N ILE A 82 7.13 22.47 -1.46
CA ILE A 82 6.84 21.33 -2.35
C ILE A 82 8.02 20.35 -2.51
N ARG A 83 9.13 20.53 -1.78
CA ARG A 83 10.36 19.72 -1.87
C ARG A 83 10.08 18.22 -1.83
N SER A 84 9.15 17.82 -0.96
CA SER A 84 8.78 16.42 -0.73
C SER A 84 8.04 15.75 -1.91
N THR A 85 7.63 16.52 -2.92
CA THR A 85 6.90 16.01 -4.10
C THR A 85 7.82 15.54 -5.25
N GLY A 86 9.14 15.74 -5.13
CA GLY A 86 10.13 15.38 -6.16
C GLY A 86 10.06 16.26 -7.42
N PHE A 87 11.19 16.42 -8.12
CA PHE A 87 11.32 17.37 -9.25
C PHE A 87 10.84 18.80 -8.93
N TYR A 88 10.98 19.20 -7.66
CA TYR A 88 10.34 20.38 -7.11
C TYR A 88 10.79 21.68 -7.77
N HIS A 89 12.05 21.80 -8.23
CA HIS A 89 12.53 22.96 -8.98
C HIS A 89 11.71 23.25 -10.25
N ASN A 90 11.43 22.20 -11.04
CA ASN A 90 10.63 22.34 -12.25
C ASN A 90 9.15 22.56 -11.93
N LYS A 91 8.64 21.86 -10.91
CA LYS A 91 7.26 22.05 -10.45
C LYS A 91 7.03 23.47 -9.93
N ALA A 92 7.94 24.04 -9.14
CA ALA A 92 7.83 25.39 -8.60
C ALA A 92 7.79 26.43 -9.72
N ARG A 93 8.70 26.34 -10.71
CA ARG A 93 8.68 27.21 -11.89
C ARG A 93 7.37 27.07 -12.69
N ASN A 94 6.88 25.85 -12.89
CA ASN A 94 5.61 25.63 -13.58
C ASN A 94 4.42 26.18 -12.80
N LEU A 95 4.41 26.06 -11.47
CA LEU A 95 3.32 26.57 -10.63
C LEU A 95 3.28 28.10 -10.58
N ILE A 96 4.44 28.76 -10.49
CA ILE A 96 4.53 30.22 -10.62
C ILE A 96 4.05 30.65 -12.01
N GLY A 97 4.55 29.99 -13.07
CA GLY A 97 4.13 30.24 -14.44
C GLY A 97 2.64 29.99 -14.68
N LEU A 98 2.06 28.98 -14.02
CA LEU A 98 0.62 28.71 -14.02
C LEU A 98 -0.14 29.90 -13.42
N GLY A 99 0.24 30.36 -12.23
CA GLY A 99 -0.38 31.53 -11.60
C GLY A 99 -0.32 32.76 -12.50
N GLN A 100 0.87 33.07 -13.04
CA GLN A 100 1.07 34.19 -13.96
C GLN A 100 0.22 34.08 -15.23
N ALA A 101 0.16 32.88 -15.83
CA ALA A 101 -0.66 32.62 -17.01
C ALA A 101 -2.15 32.80 -16.75
N LEU A 102 -2.65 32.30 -15.61
CA LEU A 102 -4.04 32.45 -15.20
C LEU A 102 -4.40 33.91 -14.98
N MET A 103 -3.53 34.67 -14.30
CA MET A 103 -3.75 36.12 -14.10
C MET A 103 -3.75 36.89 -15.41
N ALA A 104 -2.80 36.63 -16.30
CA ALA A 104 -2.64 37.39 -17.54
C ALA A 104 -3.70 37.08 -18.60
N ARG A 105 -4.15 35.83 -18.71
CA ARG A 105 -5.01 35.35 -19.82
C ARG A 105 -6.43 34.97 -19.41
N HIS A 106 -6.66 34.69 -18.14
CA HIS A 106 -7.91 34.07 -17.67
C HIS A 106 -8.49 34.75 -16.41
N GLY A 107 -8.02 35.95 -16.04
CA GLY A 107 -8.53 36.69 -14.89
C GLY A 107 -8.37 35.96 -13.55
N GLY A 108 -7.37 35.09 -13.44
CA GLY A 108 -7.11 34.27 -12.24
C GLY A 108 -7.95 33.00 -12.14
N VAL A 109 -8.84 32.72 -13.10
CA VAL A 109 -9.74 31.55 -13.10
C VAL A 109 -9.20 30.45 -13.99
N VAL A 110 -9.28 29.20 -13.54
CA VAL A 110 -8.92 28.02 -14.36
C VAL A 110 -9.95 27.85 -15.48
N PRO A 111 -9.55 27.85 -16.76
CA PRO A 111 -10.48 27.68 -17.87
C PRO A 111 -10.99 26.24 -17.97
N SER A 112 -12.27 26.09 -18.35
CA SER A 112 -12.89 24.80 -18.68
C SER A 112 -12.73 24.41 -20.16
N ASP A 113 -12.11 25.26 -20.98
CA ASP A 113 -11.78 24.96 -22.37
C ASP A 113 -10.50 24.11 -22.45
N PRO A 114 -10.51 22.96 -23.15
CA PRO A 114 -9.34 22.07 -23.23
C PRO A 114 -8.09 22.71 -23.82
N ALA A 115 -8.22 23.56 -24.85
CA ALA A 115 -7.08 24.17 -25.52
C ALA A 115 -6.44 25.25 -24.63
N ALA A 116 -7.27 26.08 -23.99
CA ALA A 116 -6.82 27.08 -23.03
C ALA A 116 -6.13 26.43 -21.83
N LEU A 117 -6.71 25.35 -21.28
CA LEU A 117 -6.15 24.64 -20.14
C LEU A 117 -4.81 23.95 -20.47
N GLY A 118 -4.71 23.33 -21.66
CA GLY A 118 -3.47 22.70 -22.13
C GLY A 118 -2.35 23.70 -22.47
N ALA A 119 -2.66 24.98 -22.66
CA ALA A 119 -1.68 26.04 -22.89
C ALA A 119 -1.08 26.62 -21.59
N LEU A 120 -1.48 26.12 -20.41
CA LEU A 120 -0.98 26.55 -19.12
C LEU A 120 0.35 25.82 -18.77
N PRO A 121 1.34 26.52 -18.18
CA PRO A 121 2.59 25.90 -17.76
C PRO A 121 2.37 24.71 -16.81
N GLY A 122 3.04 23.59 -17.08
CA GLY A 122 2.90 22.35 -16.31
C GLY A 122 1.66 21.52 -16.62
N VAL A 123 0.74 22.01 -17.46
CA VAL A 123 -0.50 21.30 -17.81
C VAL A 123 -0.36 20.59 -19.15
N GLY A 124 0.07 19.34 -19.12
CA GLY A 124 0.02 18.46 -20.30
C GLY A 124 -1.39 17.90 -20.54
N GLN A 125 -1.61 17.23 -21.69
CA GLN A 125 -2.91 16.65 -22.07
C GLN A 125 -3.57 15.81 -20.97
N LYS A 126 -2.80 14.97 -20.28
CA LYS A 126 -3.31 14.13 -19.18
C LYS A 126 -3.79 14.98 -18.01
N THR A 127 -3.00 15.99 -17.61
CA THR A 127 -3.34 16.92 -16.54
C THR A 127 -4.62 17.68 -16.89
N ALA A 128 -4.74 18.17 -18.13
CA ALA A 128 -5.93 18.85 -18.62
C ALA A 128 -7.17 17.93 -18.51
N ASN A 129 -7.09 16.69 -18.99
CA ASN A 129 -8.22 15.75 -18.93
C ASN A 129 -8.65 15.44 -17.49
N VAL A 130 -7.70 15.32 -16.54
CA VAL A 130 -8.02 15.11 -15.12
C VAL A 130 -8.78 16.31 -14.55
N VAL A 131 -8.33 17.53 -14.83
CA VAL A 131 -8.97 18.75 -14.35
C VAL A 131 -10.35 18.93 -14.99
N LEU A 132 -10.47 18.75 -16.31
CA LEU A 132 -11.74 18.84 -17.04
C LEU A 132 -12.80 17.87 -16.50
N ALA A 133 -12.41 16.61 -16.26
CA ALA A 133 -13.30 15.61 -15.71
C ALA A 133 -13.73 15.92 -14.27
N ASN A 134 -12.78 16.22 -13.39
CA ASN A 134 -13.05 16.26 -11.96
C ASN A 134 -13.50 17.63 -11.45
N ALA A 135 -13.10 18.72 -12.12
CA ALA A 135 -13.48 20.07 -11.74
C ALA A 135 -14.73 20.57 -12.49
N PHE A 136 -14.89 20.16 -13.75
CA PHE A 136 -15.90 20.71 -14.66
C PHE A 136 -16.90 19.69 -15.19
N GLY A 137 -16.78 18.42 -14.78
CA GLY A 137 -17.69 17.34 -15.21
C GLY A 137 -17.62 17.04 -16.71
N VAL A 138 -16.59 17.48 -17.41
CA VAL A 138 -16.43 17.24 -18.85
C VAL A 138 -15.99 15.80 -19.05
N PRO A 139 -16.76 14.95 -19.78
CA PRO A 139 -16.42 13.55 -19.92
C PRO A 139 -15.04 13.33 -20.56
N ALA A 140 -14.12 12.73 -19.80
CA ALA A 140 -12.79 12.36 -20.27
C ALA A 140 -12.36 11.03 -19.64
N LEU A 141 -11.71 10.18 -20.43
CA LEU A 141 -11.20 8.88 -20.00
C LEU A 141 -9.70 8.80 -20.31
N ALA A 142 -8.88 9.48 -19.51
CA ALA A 142 -7.44 9.42 -19.68
C ALA A 142 -6.90 8.04 -19.26
N VAL A 143 -6.18 7.34 -20.13
CA VAL A 143 -5.60 6.03 -19.82
C VAL A 143 -4.25 6.18 -19.15
N ASP A 144 -4.18 5.83 -17.86
CA ASP A 144 -2.91 5.71 -17.13
C ASP A 144 -2.40 4.25 -17.10
N THR A 145 -1.33 3.99 -16.35
CA THR A 145 -0.74 2.65 -16.25
C THR A 145 -1.65 1.62 -15.57
N HIS A 146 -2.59 2.07 -14.72
CA HIS A 146 -3.59 1.19 -14.09
C HIS A 146 -4.66 0.82 -15.11
N ILE A 147 -5.28 1.82 -15.75
CA ILE A 147 -6.33 1.62 -16.75
C ILE A 147 -5.78 0.82 -17.93
N PHE A 148 -4.61 1.18 -18.44
CA PHE A 148 -3.94 0.47 -19.54
C PHE A 148 -3.78 -1.01 -19.22
N ARG A 149 -3.35 -1.30 -17.99
CA ARG A 149 -3.15 -2.67 -17.54
C ARG A 149 -4.46 -3.44 -17.43
N VAL A 150 -5.40 -2.88 -16.67
CA VAL A 150 -6.70 -3.48 -16.35
C VAL A 150 -7.50 -3.72 -17.64
N ALA A 151 -7.61 -2.72 -18.50
CA ALA A 151 -8.34 -2.82 -19.76
C ALA A 151 -7.83 -3.95 -20.64
N ARG A 152 -6.51 -4.13 -20.72
CA ARG A 152 -5.92 -5.21 -21.52
C ARG A 152 -6.10 -6.59 -20.88
N ARG A 153 -5.97 -6.72 -19.56
CA ARG A 153 -6.21 -7.99 -18.84
C ARG A 153 -7.66 -8.45 -18.91
N LEU A 154 -8.60 -7.51 -18.82
CA LEU A 154 -10.03 -7.76 -19.00
C LEU A 154 -10.42 -8.03 -20.46
N GLY A 155 -9.48 -7.88 -21.41
CA GLY A 155 -9.75 -8.05 -22.83
C GLY A 155 -10.62 -6.94 -23.44
N LEU A 156 -10.66 -5.77 -22.79
CA LEU A 156 -11.38 -4.59 -23.30
C LEU A 156 -10.67 -3.94 -24.48
N SER A 157 -9.35 -4.05 -24.54
CA SER A 157 -8.51 -3.61 -25.63
C SER A 157 -7.36 -4.58 -25.87
N ARG A 158 -6.93 -4.70 -27.14
CA ARG A 158 -5.69 -5.40 -27.53
C ARG A 158 -4.57 -4.44 -27.88
N ALA A 159 -4.85 -3.14 -27.91
CA ALA A 159 -3.90 -2.13 -28.33
C ALA A 159 -2.71 -2.04 -27.37
N THR A 160 -1.57 -1.61 -27.90
CA THR A 160 -0.30 -1.53 -27.17
C THR A 160 0.07 -0.12 -26.75
N THR A 161 -0.73 0.89 -27.10
CA THR A 161 -0.49 2.29 -26.72
C THR A 161 -1.69 2.84 -25.94
N PRO A 162 -1.48 3.76 -24.96
CA PRO A 162 -2.56 4.33 -24.16
C PRO A 162 -3.67 4.99 -24.98
N GLU A 163 -3.32 5.70 -26.04
CA GLU A 163 -4.24 6.45 -26.90
C GLU A 163 -5.21 5.51 -27.63
N LYS A 164 -4.70 4.36 -28.08
CA LYS A 164 -5.52 3.35 -28.75
C LYS A 164 -6.39 2.59 -27.75
N VAL A 165 -5.90 2.37 -26.52
CA VAL A 165 -6.72 1.80 -25.43
C VAL A 165 -7.83 2.76 -25.04
N GLU A 166 -7.54 4.07 -24.96
CA GLU A 166 -8.53 5.11 -24.70
C GLU A 166 -9.62 5.09 -25.77
N ALA A 167 -9.24 5.11 -27.05
CA ALA A 167 -10.19 5.04 -28.15
C ALA A 167 -11.05 3.76 -28.12
N ASP A 168 -10.48 2.61 -27.72
CA ASP A 168 -11.24 1.36 -27.53
C ASP A 168 -12.24 1.46 -26.38
N LEU A 169 -11.87 2.08 -25.25
CA LEU A 169 -12.76 2.26 -24.11
C LEU A 169 -13.89 3.25 -24.44
N CYS A 170 -13.56 4.41 -25.02
CA CYS A 170 -14.53 5.42 -25.42
C CYS A 170 -15.54 4.91 -26.47
N ARG A 171 -15.16 3.97 -27.34
CA ARG A 171 -16.09 3.32 -28.27
C ARG A 171 -17.04 2.32 -27.61
N ARG A 172 -16.66 1.77 -26.45
CA ARG A 172 -17.36 0.64 -25.82
C ARG A 172 -18.26 1.07 -24.66
N PHE A 173 -17.96 2.18 -24.02
CA PHE A 173 -18.71 2.68 -22.87
C PHE A 173 -19.42 3.99 -23.20
N PRO A 174 -20.64 4.21 -22.69
CA PRO A 174 -21.37 5.46 -22.87
C PRO A 174 -20.55 6.66 -22.40
N ARG A 175 -20.75 7.83 -23.03
CA ARG A 175 -19.92 9.02 -22.78
C ARG A 175 -20.12 9.57 -21.36
N GLU A 176 -21.35 9.53 -20.88
CA GLU A 176 -21.77 9.89 -19.53
C GLU A 176 -21.05 9.10 -18.43
N ASP A 177 -20.59 7.89 -18.78
CA ASP A 177 -20.00 6.93 -17.86
C ASP A 177 -18.47 7.05 -17.75
N TRP A 178 -17.83 7.90 -18.57
CA TRP A 178 -16.36 7.93 -18.72
C TRP A 178 -15.61 8.33 -17.45
N ILE A 179 -16.09 9.35 -16.74
CA ILE A 179 -15.43 9.86 -15.53
C ILE A 179 -15.49 8.80 -14.42
N GLU A 180 -16.67 8.23 -14.23
CA GLU A 180 -16.91 7.17 -13.25
C GLU A 180 -16.04 5.94 -13.58
N LEU A 181 -16.10 5.47 -14.83
CA LEU A 181 -15.33 4.32 -15.29
C LEU A 181 -13.82 4.55 -15.13
N HIS A 182 -13.33 5.76 -15.42
CA HIS A 182 -11.93 6.12 -15.24
C HIS A 182 -11.48 5.88 -13.79
N HIS A 183 -12.20 6.41 -12.80
CA HIS A 183 -11.87 6.24 -11.38
C HIS A 183 -12.00 4.79 -10.93
N GLN A 184 -13.06 4.10 -11.35
CA GLN A 184 -13.29 2.70 -11.01
C GLN A 184 -12.19 1.78 -11.53
N LEU A 185 -11.72 1.99 -12.76
CA LEU A 185 -10.63 1.21 -13.34
C LEU A 185 -9.28 1.50 -12.66
N ILE A 186 -9.02 2.75 -12.27
CA ILE A 186 -7.84 3.10 -11.44
C ILE A 186 -7.92 2.39 -10.09
N PHE A 187 -9.06 2.49 -9.40
CA PHE A 187 -9.29 1.87 -8.11
C PHE A 187 -9.13 0.35 -8.20
N HIS A 188 -9.72 -0.29 -9.20
CA HIS A 188 -9.56 -1.71 -9.46
C HIS A 188 -8.09 -2.09 -9.70
N GLY A 189 -7.39 -1.32 -10.53
CA GLY A 189 -5.98 -1.53 -10.83
C GLY A 189 -5.06 -1.34 -9.61
N ARG A 190 -5.40 -0.42 -8.69
CA ARG A 190 -4.65 -0.18 -7.45
C ARG A 190 -4.95 -1.20 -6.36
N ARG A 191 -6.23 -1.56 -6.20
CA ARG A 191 -6.74 -2.36 -5.08
C ARG A 191 -6.64 -3.86 -5.33
N VAL A 192 -6.95 -4.32 -6.54
CA VAL A 192 -7.11 -5.76 -6.88
C VAL A 192 -6.14 -6.20 -7.98
N CYS A 193 -6.17 -5.53 -9.13
CA CYS A 193 -5.45 -5.94 -10.34
C CYS A 193 -4.02 -5.36 -10.40
N ASP A 194 -3.20 -5.70 -9.41
CA ASP A 194 -1.80 -5.27 -9.28
C ASP A 194 -0.93 -5.64 -10.49
N ALA A 195 0.06 -4.82 -10.83
CA ALA A 195 0.93 -5.07 -11.97
C ALA A 195 1.66 -6.42 -11.95
N ARG A 196 2.16 -6.83 -10.79
CA ARG A 196 3.00 -8.04 -10.66
C ARG A 196 2.22 -9.22 -10.09
N ARG A 197 1.39 -8.97 -9.08
CA ARG A 197 0.67 -10.03 -8.34
C ARG A 197 -0.81 -9.64 -8.16
N PRO A 198 -1.61 -9.70 -9.23
CA PRO A 198 -3.04 -9.39 -9.13
C PRO A 198 -3.74 -10.42 -8.24
N ASP A 199 -4.67 -9.96 -7.41
CA ASP A 199 -5.47 -10.82 -6.54
C ASP A 199 -6.68 -11.35 -7.32
N CYS A 200 -6.43 -12.30 -8.23
CA CYS A 200 -7.48 -12.85 -9.08
C CYS A 200 -8.53 -13.62 -8.27
N GLY A 201 -8.16 -14.24 -7.14
CA GLY A 201 -9.07 -15.01 -6.29
C GLY A 201 -10.15 -14.15 -5.62
N ALA A 202 -9.79 -12.95 -5.19
CA ALA A 202 -10.73 -11.98 -4.61
C ALA A 202 -11.34 -11.01 -5.64
N CYS A 203 -11.10 -11.23 -6.95
CA CYS A 203 -11.52 -10.29 -7.99
C CYS A 203 -13.00 -10.50 -8.36
N THR A 204 -13.83 -9.47 -8.12
CA THR A 204 -15.25 -9.45 -8.51
C THR A 204 -15.50 -9.51 -10.03
N LEU A 205 -14.44 -9.35 -10.82
CA LEU A 205 -14.45 -9.42 -12.28
C LEU A 205 -13.82 -10.72 -12.81
N LEU A 206 -13.49 -11.69 -11.96
CA LEU A 206 -12.72 -12.88 -12.34
C LEU A 206 -13.38 -13.66 -13.48
N ASP A 207 -14.65 -13.99 -13.35
CA ASP A 207 -15.46 -14.70 -14.35
C ASP A 207 -15.56 -13.95 -15.70
N LEU A 208 -15.42 -12.63 -15.67
CA LEU A 208 -15.36 -11.75 -16.84
C LEU A 208 -13.94 -11.58 -17.42
N CYS A 209 -12.90 -12.03 -16.70
CA CYS A 209 -11.51 -11.73 -17.00
C CYS A 209 -10.79 -12.90 -17.69
N PRO A 210 -10.48 -12.81 -18.99
CA PRO A 210 -9.79 -13.89 -19.70
C PRO A 210 -8.37 -14.13 -19.17
N THR A 211 -7.66 -13.09 -18.73
CA THR A 211 -6.33 -13.24 -18.14
C THR A 211 -6.38 -13.85 -16.74
N GLY A 212 -7.33 -13.44 -15.89
CA GLY A 212 -7.48 -13.95 -14.52
C GLY A 212 -7.90 -15.42 -14.47
N LEU A 213 -8.71 -15.87 -15.43
CA LEU A 213 -9.09 -17.27 -15.60
C LEU A 213 -8.01 -18.14 -16.26
N GLY A 214 -6.84 -17.59 -16.57
CA GLY A 214 -5.77 -18.30 -17.30
C GLY A 214 -6.13 -18.67 -18.75
N LYS A 215 -7.25 -18.15 -19.28
CA LYS A 215 -7.71 -18.36 -20.67
C LYS A 215 -6.84 -17.60 -21.68
N ALA A 216 -6.22 -16.51 -21.25
CA ALA A 216 -5.23 -15.75 -22.01
C ALA A 216 -3.95 -15.54 -21.18
N LYS A 217 -2.80 -15.43 -21.85
CA LYS A 217 -1.57 -14.94 -21.22
C LYS A 217 -1.81 -13.49 -20.76
N ASP A 218 -1.14 -13.10 -19.68
CA ASP A 218 -1.06 -11.71 -19.28
C ASP A 218 -0.40 -10.90 -20.40
N PRO A 219 -1.08 -9.88 -20.97
CA PRO A 219 -0.56 -9.12 -22.10
C PRO A 219 0.64 -8.21 -21.75
N HIS A 220 0.96 -8.06 -20.46
CA HIS A 220 2.08 -7.26 -19.96
C HIS A 220 3.23 -8.13 -19.45
N LEU A 221 2.91 -9.27 -18.83
CA LEU A 221 3.92 -10.19 -18.28
C LEU A 221 4.29 -11.33 -19.23
N GLY A 222 3.48 -11.60 -20.26
CA GLY A 222 3.72 -12.70 -21.21
C GLY A 222 3.51 -14.10 -20.64
N VAL A 223 3.16 -14.22 -19.36
CA VAL A 223 2.91 -15.49 -18.66
C VAL A 223 1.42 -15.70 -18.42
N LYS A 224 0.97 -16.96 -18.30
CA LYS A 224 -0.38 -17.21 -17.77
C LYS A 224 -0.35 -16.89 -16.28
N LEU A 225 -1.30 -16.08 -15.81
CA LEU A 225 -1.49 -15.94 -14.37
C LEU A 225 -1.99 -17.28 -13.85
N GLN A 226 -1.26 -17.88 -12.92
CA GLN A 226 -1.84 -18.92 -12.08
C GLN A 226 -2.83 -18.18 -11.19
N ALA A 227 -4.13 -18.35 -11.44
CA ALA A 227 -5.08 -18.08 -10.38
C ALA A 227 -4.62 -18.95 -9.21
N SER A 228 -4.12 -18.35 -8.14
CA SER A 228 -3.93 -19.04 -6.88
C SER A 228 -5.33 -19.43 -6.42
N VAL A 229 -5.80 -20.57 -6.92
CA VAL A 229 -6.88 -21.35 -6.35
C VAL A 229 -6.15 -22.40 -5.53
N PRO A 230 -5.99 -22.22 -4.21
CA PRO A 230 -5.44 -23.27 -3.38
C PRO A 230 -6.42 -24.44 -3.42
N GLY A 231 -5.91 -25.61 -3.78
CA GLY A 231 -6.60 -26.87 -3.55
C GLY A 231 -6.81 -27.06 -2.05
N LEU A 232 -8.03 -26.80 -1.61
CA LEU A 232 -8.66 -27.39 -0.44
C LEU A 232 -9.93 -28.07 -0.96
N PRO A 233 -10.33 -29.23 -0.40
CA PRO A 233 -11.48 -29.98 -0.91
C PRO A 233 -12.72 -29.09 -0.92
N ALA A 234 -13.49 -29.20 -2.01
CA ALA A 234 -14.74 -28.51 -2.22
C ALA A 234 -15.81 -29.04 -1.25
N SER A 235 -15.74 -28.58 -0.01
CA SER A 235 -16.81 -28.61 0.99
C SER A 235 -16.38 -27.65 2.10
N ALA A 236 -17.17 -26.58 2.29
CA ALA A 236 -17.03 -25.53 3.31
C ALA A 236 -16.27 -24.24 2.92
N ILE A 237 -16.66 -23.58 1.82
CA ILE A 237 -16.71 -22.10 1.81
C ILE A 237 -18.01 -21.69 1.10
N SER A 238 -19.10 -21.72 1.86
CA SER A 238 -20.30 -20.92 1.56
C SER A 238 -20.20 -19.62 2.37
N PRO A 239 -20.78 -18.49 1.91
CA PRO A 239 -20.94 -17.32 2.77
C PRO A 239 -21.70 -17.75 4.03
N PRO A 240 -21.29 -17.37 5.24
CA PRO A 240 -22.01 -17.77 6.44
C PRO A 240 -23.39 -17.12 6.42
N THR A 241 -24.40 -17.96 6.25
CA THR A 241 -25.77 -17.71 6.69
C THR A 241 -25.79 -17.48 8.19
N SER A 242 -26.45 -16.40 8.58
CA SER A 242 -26.83 -16.01 9.95
C SER A 242 -27.24 -17.19 10.85
N SER A 243 -26.61 -17.32 12.04
CA SER A 243 -27.32 -17.52 13.32
C SER A 243 -26.41 -17.33 14.56
N ALA A 244 -26.67 -16.22 15.27
CA ALA A 244 -26.39 -15.80 16.65
C ALA A 244 -25.56 -16.66 17.64
N SER A 245 -24.41 -16.13 18.09
CA SER A 245 -24.20 -15.52 19.42
C SER A 245 -23.03 -14.52 19.29
N GLY A 246 -23.07 -13.36 19.96
CA GLY A 246 -22.34 -12.14 19.57
C GLY A 246 -20.88 -12.34 19.13
N SER A 247 -20.60 -12.16 17.83
CA SER A 247 -19.26 -12.23 17.28
C SER A 247 -18.41 -11.07 17.80
N LEU A 248 -17.26 -11.36 18.42
CA LEU A 248 -16.33 -10.35 18.93
C LEU A 248 -16.03 -9.27 17.89
N ARG A 249 -16.03 -8.01 18.32
CA ARG A 249 -15.65 -6.84 17.54
C ARG A 249 -14.21 -6.46 17.87
N ILE A 250 -13.31 -6.64 16.91
CA ILE A 250 -11.87 -6.52 17.11
C ILE A 250 -11.35 -5.26 16.42
N VAL A 251 -10.58 -4.46 17.15
CA VAL A 251 -9.69 -3.47 16.56
C VAL A 251 -8.26 -3.99 16.65
N SER A 252 -7.54 -4.05 15.54
CA SER A 252 -6.12 -4.40 15.55
C SER A 252 -5.26 -3.18 15.26
N LEU A 253 -4.34 -2.86 16.17
CA LEU A 253 -3.39 -1.77 16.02
C LEU A 253 -2.05 -2.23 15.43
N VAL A 254 -1.97 -3.48 14.96
CA VAL A 254 -0.73 -4.13 14.53
C VAL A 254 -0.93 -4.76 13.15
N PRO A 255 -0.17 -4.33 12.11
CA PRO A 255 -0.35 -4.83 10.74
C PRO A 255 -0.24 -6.34 10.60
N SER A 256 0.75 -6.93 11.26
CA SER A 256 1.01 -8.37 11.19
C SER A 256 -0.11 -9.19 11.85
N VAL A 257 -0.64 -8.72 12.99
CA VAL A 257 -1.83 -9.33 13.63
C VAL A 257 -3.07 -9.16 12.77
N THR A 258 -3.26 -8.00 12.14
CA THR A 258 -4.40 -7.79 11.24
C THR A 258 -4.41 -8.81 10.10
N GLU A 259 -3.26 -9.07 9.50
CA GLU A 259 -3.12 -10.11 8.48
C GLU A 259 -3.40 -11.52 9.05
N LEU A 260 -2.90 -11.81 10.26
CA LEU A 260 -3.13 -13.07 10.96
C LEU A 260 -4.62 -13.33 11.21
N LEU A 261 -5.36 -12.31 11.67
CA LEU A 261 -6.81 -12.43 11.92
C LEU A 261 -7.55 -12.84 10.64
N VAL A 262 -7.15 -12.29 9.49
CA VAL A 262 -7.73 -12.70 8.22
C VAL A 262 -7.32 -14.13 7.85
N GLN A 263 -6.06 -14.52 8.07
CA GLN A 263 -5.60 -15.90 7.83
C GLN A 263 -6.37 -16.92 8.68
N TRP A 264 -6.84 -16.54 9.86
CA TRP A 264 -7.69 -17.35 10.74
C TRP A 264 -9.19 -17.25 10.45
N GLY A 265 -9.60 -16.56 9.39
CA GLY A 265 -11.02 -16.42 9.01
C GLY A 265 -11.80 -15.43 9.88
N LEU A 266 -11.14 -14.61 10.69
CA LEU A 266 -11.76 -13.63 11.60
C LEU A 266 -11.96 -12.26 10.93
N ALA A 267 -11.92 -12.21 9.60
CA ALA A 267 -12.14 -11.01 8.79
C ALA A 267 -13.42 -10.24 9.16
N ALA A 268 -14.53 -10.95 9.38
CA ALA A 268 -15.83 -10.35 9.72
C ALA A 268 -15.88 -9.72 11.12
N GLN A 269 -14.97 -10.15 12.01
CA GLN A 269 -14.86 -9.64 13.39
C GLN A 269 -14.00 -8.37 13.46
N LEU A 270 -13.20 -8.09 12.41
CA LEU A 270 -12.30 -6.95 12.38
C LEU A 270 -13.07 -5.66 12.03
N VAL A 271 -13.31 -4.82 13.03
CA VAL A 271 -14.08 -3.57 12.91
C VAL A 271 -13.21 -2.33 12.78
N GLY A 272 -11.91 -2.42 13.04
CA GLY A 272 -10.97 -1.31 12.86
C GLY A 272 -9.51 -1.77 12.74
N ARG A 273 -8.72 -1.01 11.98
CA ARG A 273 -7.32 -1.31 11.69
C ARG A 273 -6.47 -0.05 11.63
N THR A 274 -5.14 -0.15 11.72
CA THR A 274 -4.30 1.03 11.44
C THR A 274 -4.22 1.32 9.95
N ARG A 275 -4.07 2.58 9.58
CA ARG A 275 -2.87 3.03 8.87
C ARG A 275 -2.22 2.08 7.87
N TYR A 276 -1.39 1.25 8.48
CA TYR A 276 -0.35 0.43 7.90
C TYR A 276 -0.80 -1.02 7.70
N CYS A 277 -2.00 -1.39 8.18
CA CYS A 277 -2.62 -2.68 7.90
C CYS A 277 -3.11 -2.68 6.45
N ILE A 278 -2.21 -3.07 5.55
CA ILE A 278 -2.42 -3.02 4.10
C ILE A 278 -2.63 -4.41 3.48
N GLU A 279 -2.49 -5.48 4.26
CA GLU A 279 -2.63 -6.86 3.82
C GLU A 279 -3.63 -7.65 4.69
N PRO A 280 -4.47 -8.50 4.08
CA PRO A 280 -4.67 -8.61 2.64
C PRO A 280 -5.35 -7.37 2.08
N ARG A 281 -4.94 -6.95 0.89
CA ARG A 281 -5.28 -5.66 0.25
C ARG A 281 -6.73 -5.18 0.34
N TRP A 282 -7.70 -6.09 0.39
CA TRP A 282 -9.12 -5.78 0.47
C TRP A 282 -9.50 -5.08 1.79
N ILE A 283 -8.79 -5.36 2.90
CA ILE A 283 -9.08 -4.77 4.22
C ILE A 283 -9.00 -3.23 4.22
N ARG A 284 -8.21 -2.66 3.31
CA ARG A 284 -7.99 -1.22 3.22
C ARG A 284 -9.28 -0.45 2.96
N ASN A 285 -10.24 -1.10 2.30
CA ASN A 285 -11.51 -0.49 1.87
C ASN A 285 -12.70 -0.99 2.69
N SER A 286 -12.62 -2.18 3.29
CA SER A 286 -13.72 -2.77 4.05
C SER A 286 -13.61 -2.55 5.56
N VAL A 287 -12.40 -2.29 6.08
CA VAL A 287 -12.16 -2.09 7.50
C VAL A 287 -11.66 -0.66 7.74
N PRO A 288 -12.37 0.14 8.55
CA PRO A 288 -12.02 1.54 8.77
C PRO A 288 -10.67 1.71 9.46
N THR A 289 -9.95 2.77 9.05
CA THR A 289 -8.70 3.19 9.69
C THR A 289 -8.96 3.83 11.05
N VAL A 290 -8.23 3.44 12.10
CA VAL A 290 -8.26 4.08 13.42
C VAL A 290 -6.96 4.84 13.74
N GLY A 291 -6.36 5.48 12.75
CA GLY A 291 -5.07 6.16 12.88
C GLY A 291 -3.88 5.24 12.61
N GLY A 292 -2.74 5.50 13.25
CA GLY A 292 -1.51 4.74 13.06
C GLY A 292 -1.21 3.81 14.23
N THR A 293 -0.13 3.07 14.13
CA THR A 293 0.34 2.18 15.21
C THR A 293 0.78 2.98 16.44
N LYS A 294 1.50 4.09 16.23
CA LYS A 294 2.02 4.95 17.32
C LYS A 294 1.02 6.02 17.79
N ASP A 295 0.11 6.39 16.91
CA ASP A 295 -0.82 7.51 17.03
C ASP A 295 -2.25 7.06 16.63
N PRO A 296 -2.86 6.10 17.35
CA PRO A 296 -4.22 5.69 17.08
C PRO A 296 -5.23 6.77 17.49
N ASP A 297 -6.31 6.90 16.72
CA ASP A 297 -7.45 7.77 17.02
C ASP A 297 -8.37 7.08 18.03
N LEU A 298 -8.15 7.37 19.31
CA LEU A 298 -8.89 6.75 20.43
C LEU A 298 -10.39 7.06 20.39
N ARG A 299 -10.81 8.23 19.86
CA ARG A 299 -12.23 8.54 19.72
C ARG A 299 -12.86 7.60 18.71
N ARG A 300 -12.22 7.45 17.55
CA ARG A 300 -12.68 6.53 16.52
C ARG A 300 -12.67 5.07 16.98
N ILE A 301 -11.67 4.65 17.77
CA ILE A 301 -11.66 3.31 18.36
C ILE A 301 -12.88 3.13 19.27
N ARG A 302 -13.15 4.07 20.16
CA ARG A 302 -14.31 4.02 21.07
C ARG A 302 -15.63 3.99 20.29
N ASP A 303 -15.77 4.80 19.25
CA ASP A 303 -17.00 4.88 18.46
C ASP A 303 -17.29 3.59 17.67
N LEU A 304 -16.26 2.77 17.42
CA LEU A 304 -16.41 1.43 16.86
C LEU A 304 -16.88 0.39 17.88
N ALA A 305 -16.95 0.73 19.17
CA ALA A 305 -17.36 -0.16 20.27
C ALA A 305 -16.74 -1.58 20.16
N PRO A 306 -15.39 -1.71 20.20
CA PRO A 306 -14.73 -3.00 20.15
C PRO A 306 -14.86 -3.76 21.46
N ASP A 307 -14.99 -5.08 21.37
CA ASP A 307 -14.87 -6.01 22.49
C ASP A 307 -13.40 -6.29 22.84
N LEU A 308 -12.49 -6.03 21.90
CA LEU A 308 -11.05 -6.20 22.08
C LEU A 308 -10.24 -5.28 21.16
N VAL A 309 -9.27 -4.58 21.74
CA VAL A 309 -8.20 -3.88 21.01
C VAL A 309 -6.89 -4.65 21.15
N ILE A 310 -6.26 -5.02 20.03
CA ILE A 310 -4.99 -5.76 20.05
C ILE A 310 -3.82 -4.81 19.76
N LEU A 311 -2.82 -4.86 20.63
CA LEU A 311 -1.60 -4.06 20.61
C LEU A 311 -0.36 -4.98 20.61
N GLU A 312 0.79 -4.42 20.27
CA GLU A 312 2.12 -4.99 20.54
C GLU A 312 2.99 -3.91 21.18
N ARG A 313 3.80 -4.27 22.18
CA ARG A 313 4.50 -3.31 23.05
C ARG A 313 5.57 -2.47 22.36
N ASP A 314 6.32 -3.03 21.41
CA ASP A 314 7.31 -2.26 20.67
C ASP A 314 6.67 -1.38 19.59
N GLU A 315 5.46 -1.75 19.13
CA GLU A 315 4.71 -1.05 18.09
C GLU A 315 3.79 0.04 18.65
N ASN A 316 3.14 -0.17 19.80
CA ASN A 316 2.18 0.76 20.39
C ASN A 316 2.74 1.37 21.70
N PRO A 317 2.75 2.72 21.85
CA PRO A 317 3.22 3.37 23.07
C PRO A 317 2.38 2.97 24.29
N LYS A 318 3.00 2.97 25.48
CA LYS A 318 2.33 2.58 26.73
C LYS A 318 1.10 3.45 27.01
N GLU A 319 1.17 4.72 26.64
CA GLU A 319 0.12 5.72 26.78
C GLU A 319 -1.16 5.32 26.03
N VAL A 320 -1.04 4.55 24.92
CA VAL A 320 -2.20 4.03 24.20
C VAL A 320 -2.96 3.02 25.06
N ALA A 321 -2.25 2.08 25.70
CA ALA A 321 -2.88 1.08 26.57
C ALA A 321 -3.50 1.71 27.82
N GLU A 322 -2.82 2.70 28.41
CA GLU A 322 -3.35 3.49 29.53
C GLU A 322 -4.63 4.24 29.13
N ALA A 323 -4.63 4.86 27.94
CA ALA A 323 -5.80 5.57 27.45
C ALA A 323 -6.98 4.64 27.10
N LEU A 324 -6.72 3.46 26.53
CA LEU A 324 -7.76 2.44 26.32
C LEU A 324 -8.37 1.97 27.65
N THR A 325 -7.54 1.79 28.68
CA THR A 325 -7.98 1.46 30.05
C THR A 325 -8.87 2.57 30.62
N ALA A 326 -8.45 3.83 30.50
CA ALA A 326 -9.23 4.99 30.96
C ALA A 326 -10.58 5.14 30.23
N LEU A 327 -10.67 4.68 28.97
CA LEU A 327 -11.91 4.62 28.19
C LEU A 327 -12.77 3.37 28.48
N GLY A 328 -12.32 2.47 29.36
CA GLY A 328 -13.01 1.22 29.66
C GLY A 328 -13.02 0.22 28.50
N LEU A 329 -12.11 0.36 27.53
CA LEU A 329 -12.03 -0.52 26.36
C LEU A 329 -11.10 -1.71 26.66
N PRO A 330 -11.57 -2.96 26.55
CA PRO A 330 -10.72 -4.13 26.77
C PRO A 330 -9.61 -4.20 25.72
N TRP A 331 -8.40 -4.52 26.16
CA TRP A 331 -7.25 -4.62 25.28
C TRP A 331 -6.34 -5.80 25.62
N LEU A 332 -5.54 -6.21 24.63
CA LEU A 332 -4.51 -7.24 24.73
C LEU A 332 -3.23 -6.72 24.10
N ALA A 333 -2.16 -6.57 24.89
CA ALA A 333 -0.84 -6.24 24.36
C ALA A 333 0.02 -7.50 24.27
N LEU A 334 0.54 -7.77 23.08
CA LEU A 334 1.50 -8.83 22.82
C LEU A 334 2.92 -8.34 23.13
N GLU A 335 3.78 -9.28 23.52
CA GLU A 335 5.19 -9.04 23.76
C GLU A 335 6.01 -9.98 22.89
N ILE A 336 6.61 -9.46 21.82
CA ILE A 336 7.30 -10.29 20.84
C ILE A 336 8.73 -9.78 20.66
N ARG A 337 9.68 -10.50 21.26
CA ARG A 337 11.12 -10.20 21.13
C ARG A 337 11.87 -11.29 20.37
N SER A 338 11.25 -12.44 20.15
CA SER A 338 11.85 -13.61 19.52
C SER A 338 10.84 -14.43 18.72
N VAL A 339 11.34 -15.35 17.90
CA VAL A 339 10.51 -16.33 17.18
C VAL A 339 9.79 -17.25 18.17
N LYS A 340 10.39 -17.52 19.34
CA LYS A 340 9.76 -18.29 20.41
C LYS A 340 8.55 -17.56 21.00
N ASP A 341 8.66 -16.24 21.19
CA ASP A 341 7.54 -15.44 21.72
C ASP A 341 6.36 -15.43 20.75
N CYS A 342 6.60 -15.57 19.45
CA CYS A 342 5.53 -15.71 18.46
C CYS A 342 4.66 -16.94 18.74
N ALA A 343 5.24 -18.09 19.10
CA ALA A 343 4.46 -19.29 19.46
C ALA A 343 3.57 -19.06 20.70
N ALA A 344 4.10 -18.39 21.73
CA ALA A 344 3.31 -18.05 22.91
C ALA A 344 2.18 -17.04 22.59
N ALA A 345 2.50 -16.00 21.81
CA ALA A 345 1.53 -14.99 21.38
C ALA A 345 0.43 -15.57 20.47
N LEU A 346 0.77 -16.52 19.58
CA LEU A 346 -0.23 -17.25 18.78
C LEU A 346 -1.24 -17.97 19.68
N ARG A 347 -0.76 -18.73 20.68
CA ARG A 347 -1.64 -19.45 21.63
C ARG A 347 -2.51 -18.49 22.44
N GLN A 348 -1.94 -17.39 22.93
CA GLN A 348 -2.67 -16.36 23.67
C GLN A 348 -3.78 -15.72 22.82
N LEU A 349 -3.46 -15.35 21.57
CA LEU A 349 -4.44 -14.81 20.63
C LEU A 349 -5.51 -15.86 20.27
N GLY A 350 -5.12 -17.09 19.96
CA GLY A 350 -6.04 -18.16 19.59
C GLY A 350 -7.05 -18.45 20.69
N ALA A 351 -6.60 -18.55 21.94
CA ALA A 351 -7.48 -18.72 23.09
C ALA A 351 -8.44 -17.52 23.26
N ARG A 352 -7.94 -16.29 23.10
CA ARG A 352 -8.74 -15.07 23.28
C ARG A 352 -9.78 -14.87 22.18
N LEU A 353 -9.48 -15.34 20.97
CA LEU A 353 -10.28 -15.12 19.76
C LEU A 353 -11.14 -16.32 19.35
N GLY A 354 -11.11 -17.40 20.15
CA GLY A 354 -11.91 -18.60 19.88
C GLY A 354 -11.39 -19.45 18.71
N VAL A 355 -10.09 -19.37 18.40
CA VAL A 355 -9.42 -20.19 17.36
C VAL A 355 -8.20 -20.96 17.90
N PRO A 356 -8.31 -21.68 19.04
CA PRO A 356 -7.17 -22.31 19.70
C PRO A 356 -6.47 -23.37 18.83
N GLU A 357 -7.21 -24.14 18.03
CA GLU A 357 -6.64 -25.19 17.17
C GLU A 357 -5.75 -24.60 16.05
N ALA A 358 -6.24 -23.57 15.35
CA ALA A 358 -5.47 -22.89 14.30
C ALA A 358 -4.22 -22.19 14.86
N ALA A 359 -4.30 -21.69 16.09
CA ALA A 359 -3.16 -21.12 16.79
C ALA A 359 -2.13 -22.18 17.22
N GLU A 360 -2.59 -23.29 17.80
CA GLU A 360 -1.70 -24.36 18.27
C GLU A 360 -0.93 -25.01 17.13
N LEU A 361 -1.59 -25.21 15.98
CA LEU A 361 -0.95 -25.75 14.78
C LEU A 361 0.24 -24.89 14.34
N ARG A 362 0.07 -23.57 14.25
CA ARG A 362 1.15 -22.65 13.87
C ARG A 362 2.22 -22.52 14.94
N ALA A 363 1.83 -22.45 16.21
CA ALA A 363 2.78 -22.38 17.33
C ALA A 363 3.71 -23.60 17.35
N THR A 364 3.14 -24.80 17.21
CA THR A 364 3.90 -26.06 17.14
C THR A 364 4.82 -26.12 15.92
N ALA A 365 4.36 -25.61 14.77
CA ALA A 365 5.18 -25.53 13.56
C ALA A 365 6.41 -24.63 13.78
N LEU A 366 6.23 -23.46 14.40
CA LEU A 366 7.34 -22.55 14.74
C LEU A 366 8.30 -23.21 15.73
N GLU A 367 7.81 -23.81 16.80
CA GLU A 367 8.64 -24.51 17.80
C GLU A 367 9.42 -25.67 17.18
N THR A 368 8.82 -26.39 16.23
CA THR A 368 9.49 -27.44 15.47
C THR A 368 10.57 -26.87 14.55
N ALA A 369 10.29 -25.76 13.87
CA ALA A 369 11.26 -25.09 13.02
C ALA A 369 12.47 -24.56 13.82
N LEU A 370 12.31 -24.29 15.12
CA LEU A 370 13.41 -23.87 16.01
C LEU A 370 14.32 -25.02 16.47
N LYS A 371 13.93 -26.29 16.24
CA LYS A 371 14.75 -27.46 16.59
C LYS A 371 15.91 -27.59 15.61
N GLY A 372 17.14 -27.56 16.12
CA GLY A 372 18.35 -27.77 15.31
C GLY A 372 19.60 -27.16 15.94
N ARG A 373 20.78 -27.63 15.53
CA ARG A 373 22.05 -27.01 15.94
C ARG A 373 22.26 -25.73 15.15
N ARG A 374 22.48 -24.63 15.87
CA ARG A 374 22.81 -23.33 15.28
C ARG A 374 24.33 -23.22 15.07
N ARG A 375 24.73 -22.58 13.97
CA ARG A 375 26.13 -22.21 13.69
C ARG A 375 26.23 -20.68 13.67
N LYS A 376 27.40 -20.14 14.04
CA LYS A 376 27.70 -18.73 13.84
C LYS A 376 28.00 -18.47 12.37
N GLY A 377 27.15 -17.71 11.71
CA GLY A 377 27.40 -17.18 10.37
C GLY A 377 27.79 -15.70 10.39
N PRO A 378 27.72 -15.01 9.24
CA PRO A 378 28.29 -13.68 9.08
C PRO A 378 27.68 -12.63 10.01
N ARG A 379 28.51 -11.66 10.42
CA ARG A 379 28.08 -10.43 11.11
C ARG A 379 27.12 -9.67 10.22
N THR A 380 25.87 -9.56 10.62
CA THR A 380 24.76 -9.13 9.80
C THR A 380 24.12 -7.87 10.38
N LEU A 381 24.18 -6.78 9.64
CA LEU A 381 23.52 -5.52 9.96
C LEU A 381 22.19 -5.45 9.22
N ALA A 382 21.07 -5.35 9.94
CA ALA A 382 19.76 -5.15 9.35
C ALA A 382 19.32 -3.70 9.49
N LEU A 383 19.39 -2.91 8.41
CA LEU A 383 18.96 -1.52 8.43
C LEU A 383 17.44 -1.43 8.31
N VAL A 384 16.80 -0.58 9.12
CA VAL A 384 15.33 -0.41 9.13
C VAL A 384 14.90 1.02 8.80
N TRP A 385 15.82 1.99 8.89
CA TRP A 385 15.55 3.39 8.52
C TRP A 385 16.79 4.06 7.90
N LYS A 386 16.54 5.13 7.12
CA LYS A 386 17.57 6.02 6.57
C LYS A 386 17.17 7.46 6.88
N GLU A 387 18.13 8.25 7.32
CA GLU A 387 17.97 9.64 7.80
C GLU A 387 17.21 9.77 9.14
N PRO A 388 17.90 9.53 10.27
CA PRO A 388 19.27 8.98 10.37
C PRO A 388 19.27 7.46 10.14
N TRP A 389 20.45 6.85 9.99
CA TRP A 389 20.53 5.40 9.89
C TRP A 389 19.99 4.77 11.16
N MET A 390 19.13 3.75 11.03
CA MET A 390 18.71 2.93 12.15
C MET A 390 18.81 1.47 11.77
N SER A 391 19.20 0.63 12.72
CA SER A 391 19.28 -0.82 12.54
C SER A 391 18.39 -1.56 13.54
N ALA A 392 18.04 -2.80 13.23
CA ALA A 392 17.52 -3.73 14.20
C ALA A 392 18.68 -4.54 14.79
N GLY A 393 18.97 -4.32 16.07
CA GLY A 393 20.05 -4.98 16.77
C GLY A 393 19.69 -6.37 17.28
N PRO A 394 20.61 -7.01 18.03
CA PRO A 394 20.45 -8.39 18.48
C PRO A 394 19.18 -8.63 19.31
N ASP A 395 18.81 -7.70 20.19
CA ASP A 395 17.71 -7.87 21.15
C ASP A 395 16.35 -7.43 20.58
N THR A 396 16.13 -7.77 19.31
CA THR A 396 14.88 -7.55 18.58
C THR A 396 14.37 -8.87 18.01
N TYR A 397 13.09 -8.90 17.63
CA TYR A 397 12.54 -10.01 16.85
C TYR A 397 13.35 -10.27 15.58
N ILE A 398 13.75 -9.21 14.85
CA ILE A 398 14.58 -9.31 13.64
C ILE A 398 15.93 -9.94 13.98
N GLY A 399 16.57 -9.47 15.05
CA GLY A 399 17.83 -10.04 15.55
C GLY A 399 17.71 -11.53 15.85
N ASP A 400 16.69 -11.94 16.60
CA ASP A 400 16.45 -13.35 16.89
C ASP A 400 16.15 -14.17 15.62
N LEU A 401 15.32 -13.65 14.72
CA LEU A 401 15.00 -14.28 13.44
C LEU A 401 16.25 -14.56 12.61
N LEU A 402 17.16 -13.58 12.52
CA LEU A 402 18.45 -13.73 11.84
C LEU A 402 19.31 -14.81 12.51
N ARG A 403 19.33 -14.88 13.85
CA ARG A 403 20.03 -15.98 14.56
C ARG A 403 19.44 -17.36 14.22
N GLN A 404 18.12 -17.45 14.00
CA GLN A 404 17.49 -18.71 13.54
C GLN A 404 17.92 -19.11 12.13
N GLY A 405 18.37 -18.14 11.31
CA GLY A 405 19.00 -18.35 10.01
C GLY A 405 20.50 -18.64 10.05
N ASN A 406 21.09 -18.84 11.24
CA ASN A 406 22.55 -18.93 11.45
C ASN A 406 23.31 -17.64 11.13
N LEU A 407 22.67 -16.48 11.19
CA LEU A 407 23.36 -15.19 11.04
C LEU A 407 23.72 -14.61 12.41
N THR A 408 24.72 -13.73 12.46
CA THR A 408 25.11 -13.02 13.69
C THR A 408 24.61 -11.58 13.62
N PRO A 409 23.41 -11.24 14.14
CA PRO A 409 22.93 -9.85 14.13
C PRO A 409 23.88 -8.95 14.92
N ILE A 410 24.08 -7.72 14.46
CA ILE A 410 24.95 -6.73 15.11
C ILE A 410 24.23 -5.39 15.30
N GLY A 411 24.59 -4.68 16.36
CA GLY A 411 24.03 -3.37 16.73
C GLY A 411 24.20 -3.13 18.24
N PRO A 412 24.46 -1.89 18.69
CA PRO A 412 24.71 -1.59 20.10
C PRO A 412 23.48 -1.66 21.01
N ASP A 413 22.27 -1.58 20.46
CA ASP A 413 21.00 -1.63 21.19
C ASP A 413 19.90 -2.26 20.30
N ARG A 414 18.63 -2.25 20.72
CA ARG A 414 17.48 -2.78 19.98
C ARG A 414 17.26 -2.06 18.65
N TYR A 415 17.09 -0.74 18.68
CA TYR A 415 16.87 0.09 17.48
C TYR A 415 17.74 1.35 17.49
N PRO A 416 19.09 1.21 17.48
CA PRO A 416 19.99 2.34 17.62
C PRO A 416 19.96 3.21 16.37
N VAL A 417 20.03 4.52 16.59
CA VAL A 417 20.44 5.48 15.57
C VAL A 417 21.94 5.36 15.40
N LEU A 418 22.40 5.20 14.16
CA LEU A 418 23.80 4.97 13.83
C LEU A 418 24.34 6.16 13.04
N THR A 419 25.50 6.66 13.46
CA THR A 419 26.32 7.58 12.69
C THR A 419 27.08 6.83 11.59
N GLU A 420 27.78 7.61 10.77
CA GLU A 420 28.62 7.04 9.72
C GLU A 420 29.84 6.28 10.26
N GLU A 421 30.33 6.69 11.42
CA GLU A 421 31.41 6.04 12.17
C GLU A 421 30.91 4.72 12.79
N ASP A 422 29.74 4.75 13.45
CA ASP A 422 29.13 3.54 14.03
C ASP A 422 28.94 2.44 12.99
N LEU A 423 28.50 2.79 11.77
CA LEU A 423 28.34 1.84 10.68
C LEU A 423 29.66 1.19 10.25
N GLN A 424 30.77 1.92 10.30
CA GLN A 424 32.10 1.39 10.00
C GLN A 424 32.61 0.48 11.11
N ASP A 425 32.49 0.92 12.36
CA ASP A 425 32.96 0.19 13.55
C ASP A 425 32.24 -1.15 13.75
N LEU A 426 30.98 -1.23 13.35
CA LEU A 426 30.22 -2.47 13.38
C LEU A 426 30.83 -3.55 12.46
N ALA A 427 31.62 -3.17 11.46
CA ALA A 427 32.30 -4.06 10.52
C ALA A 427 31.39 -5.21 10.00
N PRO A 428 30.26 -4.89 9.35
CA PRO A 428 29.34 -5.90 8.84
C PRO A 428 29.97 -6.74 7.73
N ARG A 429 29.62 -8.03 7.69
CA ARG A 429 29.90 -8.93 6.56
C ARG A 429 28.69 -9.09 5.64
N LEU A 430 27.49 -8.87 6.17
CA LEU A 430 26.23 -8.84 5.44
C LEU A 430 25.43 -7.61 5.88
N ILE A 431 24.88 -6.86 4.94
CA ILE A 431 23.99 -5.72 5.18
C ILE A 431 22.66 -5.99 4.50
N LEU A 432 21.59 -6.03 5.29
CA LEU A 432 20.24 -6.27 4.81
C LEU A 432 19.48 -4.95 4.67
N LEU A 433 18.86 -4.79 3.51
CA LEU A 433 18.09 -3.63 3.09
C LEU A 433 16.64 -4.07 2.81
N PRO A 434 15.77 -4.09 3.81
CA PRO A 434 14.40 -4.53 3.64
C PRO A 434 13.57 -3.54 2.81
N SER A 435 12.49 -4.02 2.18
CA SER A 435 11.58 -3.16 1.42
C SER A 435 10.68 -2.26 2.28
N GLU A 436 10.66 -2.49 3.60
CA GLU A 436 9.93 -1.73 4.64
C GLU A 436 10.55 -2.03 6.03
N PRO A 437 10.33 -1.20 7.08
CA PRO A 437 9.47 -0.02 7.13
C PRO A 437 9.99 1.14 6.26
N TYR A 438 11.31 1.28 6.14
CA TYR A 438 11.91 2.16 5.14
C TYR A 438 12.08 1.43 3.80
N ARG A 439 11.71 2.10 2.71
CA ARG A 439 11.76 1.50 1.36
C ARG A 439 13.16 1.58 0.77
N PHE A 440 14.04 0.67 1.18
CA PHE A 440 15.35 0.56 0.55
C PHE A 440 15.23 0.11 -0.91
N ASN A 441 16.15 0.58 -1.76
CA ASN A 441 16.13 0.34 -3.20
C ASN A 441 17.55 0.14 -3.75
N ARG A 442 17.67 -0.16 -5.04
CA ARG A 442 18.95 -0.46 -5.70
C ARG A 442 19.99 0.67 -5.60
N ARG A 443 19.56 1.94 -5.47
CA ARG A 443 20.51 3.05 -5.26
C ARG A 443 21.16 2.92 -3.88
N HIS A 444 20.37 2.71 -2.83
CA HIS A 444 20.91 2.49 -1.47
C HIS A 444 21.80 1.25 -1.41
N GLN A 445 21.42 0.17 -2.11
CA GLN A 445 22.25 -1.03 -2.23
C GLN A 445 23.60 -0.70 -2.87
N THR A 446 23.60 0.02 -3.99
CA THR A 446 24.83 0.40 -4.71
C THR A 446 25.71 1.33 -3.87
N GLU A 447 25.10 2.29 -3.18
CA GLU A 447 25.76 3.23 -2.27
C GLU A 447 26.48 2.49 -1.13
N LEU A 448 25.76 1.62 -0.41
CA LEU A 448 26.34 0.85 0.68
C LEU A 448 27.34 -0.19 0.19
N GLN A 449 27.13 -0.80 -0.99
CA GLN A 449 28.08 -1.75 -1.56
C GLN A 449 29.41 -1.10 -1.93
N LYS A 450 29.39 0.14 -2.43
CA LYS A 450 30.62 0.91 -2.70
C LYS A 450 31.35 1.26 -1.41
N ARG A 451 30.60 1.54 -0.35
CA ARG A 451 31.16 1.94 0.95
C ARG A 451 31.70 0.76 1.75
N PHE A 452 31.07 -0.40 1.66
CA PHE A 452 31.46 -1.64 2.33
C PHE A 452 31.82 -2.69 1.28
N PRO A 453 32.95 -2.55 0.56
CA PRO A 453 33.32 -3.45 -0.54
C PRO A 453 33.56 -4.90 -0.09
N SER A 454 33.87 -5.11 1.19
CA SER A 454 34.08 -6.42 1.81
C SER A 454 32.81 -7.03 2.42
N ALA A 455 31.71 -6.29 2.45
CA ALA A 455 30.41 -6.75 2.91
C ALA A 455 29.51 -7.08 1.71
N GLU A 456 28.64 -8.06 1.88
CA GLU A 456 27.57 -8.30 0.93
C GLU A 456 26.36 -7.42 1.28
N VAL A 457 25.80 -6.69 0.30
CA VAL A 457 24.62 -5.85 0.53
C VAL A 457 23.41 -6.42 -0.23
N ARG A 458 22.38 -6.86 0.49
CA ARG A 458 21.18 -7.51 -0.08
C ARG A 458 19.91 -6.72 0.16
N LEU A 459 19.12 -6.54 -0.90
CA LEU A 459 17.71 -6.14 -0.79
C LEU A 459 16.88 -7.37 -0.41
N VAL A 460 16.02 -7.24 0.60
CA VAL A 460 15.19 -8.35 1.09
C VAL A 460 13.71 -7.94 1.23
N ASP A 461 12.81 -8.93 1.30
CA ASP A 461 11.40 -8.67 1.60
C ASP A 461 11.27 -8.18 3.04
N GLY A 462 10.90 -6.91 3.21
CA GLY A 462 10.76 -6.30 4.53
C GLY A 462 9.64 -6.93 5.34
N ARG A 463 8.56 -7.40 4.72
CA ARG A 463 7.46 -8.06 5.46
C ARG A 463 7.91 -9.39 6.06
N ALA A 464 8.64 -10.18 5.27
CA ALA A 464 9.20 -11.43 5.78
C ALA A 464 10.18 -11.19 6.92
N LEU A 465 11.00 -10.14 6.83
CA LEU A 465 11.98 -9.82 7.88
C LEU A 465 11.35 -9.22 9.14
N THR A 466 10.36 -8.34 9.00
CA THR A 466 9.88 -7.46 10.08
C THR A 466 8.52 -7.82 10.66
N TRP A 467 7.66 -8.54 9.93
CA TRP A 467 6.34 -8.92 10.44
C TRP A 467 6.43 -10.24 11.20
N TYR A 468 6.19 -10.16 12.51
CA TYR A 468 6.05 -11.33 13.38
C TYR A 468 4.64 -11.94 13.28
N LEU A 469 4.46 -13.17 13.77
CA LEU A 469 3.24 -13.96 13.69
C LEU A 469 2.84 -14.34 12.27
N SER A 470 2.11 -13.49 11.55
CA SER A 470 1.52 -13.82 10.23
C SER A 470 2.53 -14.22 9.18
N ARG A 471 3.79 -13.77 9.31
CA ARG A 471 4.88 -13.97 8.35
C ARG A 471 6.14 -14.61 8.95
N THR A 472 6.10 -15.09 10.20
CA THR A 472 7.30 -15.61 10.87
C THR A 472 7.92 -16.81 10.14
N GLU A 473 7.11 -17.69 9.56
CA GLU A 473 7.58 -18.83 8.76
C GLU A 473 8.34 -18.35 7.51
N ALA A 474 7.80 -17.37 6.78
CA ALA A 474 8.47 -16.77 5.62
C ALA A 474 9.76 -16.02 6.03
N GLY A 475 9.77 -15.41 7.21
CA GLY A 475 10.96 -14.81 7.80
C GLY A 475 12.06 -15.82 8.09
N LEU A 476 11.70 -17.01 8.61
CA LEU A 476 12.64 -18.10 8.85
C LEU A 476 13.22 -18.64 7.54
N GLU A 477 12.39 -18.81 6.52
CA GLU A 477 12.83 -19.20 5.17
C GLU A 477 13.80 -18.17 4.58
N LEU A 478 13.45 -16.88 4.66
CA LEU A 478 14.32 -15.79 4.24
C LEU A 478 15.66 -15.86 4.98
N ALA A 479 15.64 -15.88 6.32
CA ALA A 479 16.86 -15.89 7.13
C ALA A 479 17.77 -17.08 6.84
N ARG A 480 17.22 -18.26 6.54
CA ARG A 480 17.99 -19.47 6.18
C ARG A 480 18.54 -19.44 4.76
N SER A 481 17.94 -18.67 3.88
CA SER A 481 18.39 -18.48 2.50
C SER A 481 19.50 -17.44 2.35
N LEU A 482 19.71 -16.64 3.40
CA LEU A 482 20.69 -15.58 3.44
C LEU A 482 22.10 -16.14 3.69
#